data_AF-A0A9P1BPP4-F1
#
_entry.id   AF-A0A9P1BPP4-F1
#
_cell.length_a   1.000
_cell.length_b   1.000
_cell.length_c   1.000
_cell.angle_alpha   90.00
_cell.angle_beta   90.00
_cell.angle_gamma   90.00
#
_symmetry.space_group_name_H-M   'P 1'
#
loop_
_entity.id
_entity.type
_entity.pdbx_description
1 polymer ?
#
loop_
_entity_poly.entity_id
_entity_poly.type
_entity_poly.pdbx_seq_one_letter_code
_entity_poly.pdbx_strand_id
1 'polypeptide(L)'
;MACMKCAGINFVAFVLQLALAGQVEVCPGEGPRYGDHKCNHDGTHRVCAKLLDSSGKPMIWGQGDFWEITSQKRFQWDSTIRANGGDSWCICMWAFARMVEAVGCDNVHLRCNATDLDFVLASYQDRGVTGRVHDLRDAHSCMKKKCLEMPEGAASAAKQQASMPQVKGSKLAESRRT
;
A
#
# COMPACT_ATOMS: atom_id res chain seq x y z
N MET A 1 -61.66 -15.83 34.67
CA MET A 1 -60.62 -16.35 33.76
C MET A 1 -60.31 -15.26 32.73
N ALA A 2 -59.18 -14.57 32.87
CA ALA A 2 -58.72 -13.57 31.91
C ALA A 2 -57.36 -14.03 31.37
N CYS A 3 -57.30 -14.24 30.06
CA CYS A 3 -56.13 -14.72 29.34
C CYS A 3 -55.19 -13.53 29.07
N MET A 4 -54.04 -13.49 29.74
CA MET A 4 -53.00 -12.49 29.53
C MET A 4 -52.24 -12.82 28.23
N LYS A 5 -52.35 -11.95 27.22
CA LYS A 5 -51.61 -12.06 25.96
C LYS A 5 -50.17 -11.58 26.20
N CYS A 6 -49.19 -12.47 26.06
CA CYS A 6 -47.77 -12.09 26.00
C CYS A 6 -47.49 -11.43 24.64
N ALA A 7 -47.17 -10.14 24.66
CA ALA A 7 -46.67 -9.41 23.50
C ALA A 7 -45.21 -9.81 23.25
N GLY A 8 -44.95 -10.41 22.08
CA GLY A 8 -43.60 -10.77 21.64
C GLY A 8 -42.81 -9.52 21.23
N ILE A 9 -41.72 -9.26 21.94
CA ILE A 9 -40.76 -8.19 21.61
C ILE A 9 -39.85 -8.74 20.50
N ASN A 10 -40.01 -8.22 19.29
CA ASN A 10 -39.09 -8.48 18.17
C ASN A 10 -37.76 -7.79 18.45
N PHE A 11 -36.76 -8.55 18.88
CA PHE A 11 -35.38 -8.09 18.99
C PHE A 11 -34.77 -8.01 17.59
N VAL A 12 -34.80 -6.84 16.96
CA VAL A 12 -34.01 -6.57 15.76
C VAL A 12 -32.55 -6.39 16.21
N ALA A 13 -31.73 -7.42 16.03
CA ALA A 13 -30.31 -7.36 16.32
C ALA A 13 -29.63 -6.40 15.33
N PHE A 14 -29.35 -5.18 15.79
CA PHE A 14 -28.54 -4.21 15.08
C PHE A 14 -27.08 -4.68 15.15
N VAL A 15 -26.60 -5.37 14.11
CA VAL A 15 -25.20 -5.75 13.99
C VAL A 15 -24.41 -4.49 13.67
N LEU A 16 -23.78 -3.90 14.69
CA LEU A 16 -22.85 -2.79 14.54
C LEU A 16 -21.58 -3.31 13.84
N GLN A 17 -21.49 -3.12 12.52
CA GLN A 17 -20.26 -3.32 11.78
C GLN A 17 -19.26 -2.23 12.19
N LEU A 18 -18.43 -2.54 13.18
CA LEU A 18 -17.20 -1.80 13.45
C LEU A 18 -16.29 -1.94 12.24
N ALA A 19 -16.20 -0.90 11.42
CA ALA A 19 -15.12 -0.76 10.46
C ALA A 19 -13.82 -0.69 11.27
N LEU A 20 -13.01 -1.75 11.25
CA LEU A 20 -11.63 -1.65 11.72
C LEU A 20 -10.95 -0.59 10.85
N ALA A 21 -10.57 0.55 11.46
CA ALA A 21 -9.53 1.39 10.89
C ALA A 21 -8.33 0.47 10.62
N GLY A 22 -8.06 0.24 9.33
CA GLY A 22 -7.16 -0.81 8.89
C GLY A 22 -5.76 -0.57 9.44
N GLN A 23 -5.19 -1.56 10.13
CA GLN A 23 -3.79 -1.49 10.52
C GLN A 23 -2.91 -1.35 9.28
N VAL A 24 -1.91 -0.46 9.33
CA VAL A 24 -0.89 -0.34 8.28
C VAL A 24 -0.25 -1.71 8.05
N GLU A 25 -0.24 -2.15 6.79
CA GLU A 25 0.36 -3.41 6.36
C GLU A 25 1.89 -3.31 6.28
N VAL A 26 2.54 -4.48 6.17
CA VAL A 26 3.99 -4.57 5.94
C VAL A 26 4.35 -3.93 4.61
N CYS A 27 5.37 -3.08 4.60
CA CYS A 27 5.93 -2.51 3.38
C CYS A 27 7.00 -3.48 2.82
N PRO A 28 6.78 -4.10 1.65
CA PRO A 28 7.63 -5.19 1.17
C PRO A 28 8.99 -4.66 0.78
N GLY A 29 9.99 -4.92 1.62
CA GLY A 29 11.38 -4.46 1.43
C GLY A 29 11.90 -3.61 2.59
N GLU A 30 11.01 -3.08 3.44
CA GLU A 30 11.38 -2.26 4.59
C GLU A 30 12.35 -3.00 5.53
N GLY A 31 13.32 -2.27 6.08
CA GLY A 31 14.35 -2.82 6.95
C GLY A 31 13.85 -3.17 8.35
N PRO A 32 14.67 -3.86 9.16
CA PRO A 32 14.30 -4.24 10.52
C PRO A 32 14.36 -3.08 11.53
N ARG A 33 14.47 -1.82 11.10
CA ARG A 33 14.68 -0.64 11.97
C ARG A 33 13.66 -0.54 13.12
N TYR A 34 12.41 -0.93 12.86
CA TYR A 34 11.32 -0.94 13.85
C TYR A 34 10.81 -2.36 14.18
N GLY A 35 11.38 -3.39 13.56
CA GLY A 35 11.05 -4.80 13.80
C GLY A 35 9.78 -5.34 13.12
N ASP A 36 8.82 -4.49 12.75
CA ASP A 36 7.55 -4.92 12.13
C ASP A 36 7.43 -4.61 10.63
N HIS A 37 8.43 -3.94 10.05
CA HIS A 37 8.50 -3.59 8.62
C HIS A 37 7.35 -2.69 8.13
N LYS A 38 6.78 -1.85 9.03
CA LYS A 38 5.66 -0.95 8.73
C LYS A 38 6.07 0.52 8.69
N CYS A 39 5.31 1.33 7.95
CA CYS A 39 5.56 2.76 7.80
C CYS A 39 4.76 3.63 8.79
N ASN A 40 4.70 3.26 10.07
CA ASN A 40 3.87 3.95 11.07
C ASN A 40 4.62 4.29 12.38
N HIS A 41 5.95 4.42 12.34
CA HIS A 41 6.77 4.60 13.56
C HIS A 41 7.32 6.00 13.79
N ASP A 42 8.02 6.61 12.81
CA ASP A 42 8.70 7.91 13.01
C ASP A 42 7.97 9.09 12.37
N GLY A 43 8.30 10.33 12.74
CA GLY A 43 7.55 11.51 12.26
C GLY A 43 7.67 11.83 10.76
N THR A 44 8.42 11.04 9.97
CA THR A 44 8.77 11.38 8.58
C THR A 44 8.58 10.23 7.59
N HIS A 45 8.94 8.99 7.93
CA HIS A 45 8.95 7.81 7.04
C HIS A 45 7.59 7.09 7.09
N ARG A 46 6.59 7.69 6.48
CA ARG A 46 5.18 7.27 6.60
C ARG A 46 4.59 6.70 5.31
N VAL A 47 5.32 6.78 4.20
CA VAL A 47 4.83 6.44 2.86
C VAL A 47 5.53 5.18 2.35
N CYS A 48 4.78 4.10 2.09
CA CYS A 48 5.32 2.92 1.43
C CYS A 48 5.27 3.10 -0.08
N ALA A 49 6.42 3.37 -0.69
CA ALA A 49 6.56 3.58 -2.13
C ALA A 49 7.30 2.41 -2.77
N LYS A 50 6.88 2.01 -3.98
CA LYS A 50 7.60 1.04 -4.80
C LYS A 50 8.79 1.72 -5.46
N LEU A 51 10.00 1.28 -5.13
CA LEU A 51 11.26 1.90 -5.59
C LEU A 51 12.02 1.03 -6.59
N LEU A 52 11.74 -0.28 -6.64
CA LEU A 52 12.37 -1.21 -7.57
C LEU A 52 11.40 -1.67 -8.65
N ASP A 53 11.92 -1.94 -9.84
CA ASP A 53 11.17 -2.59 -10.92
C ASP A 53 11.05 -4.12 -10.70
N SER A 54 10.41 -4.82 -11.63
CA SER A 54 10.23 -6.27 -11.54
C SER A 54 11.53 -7.08 -11.65
N SER A 55 12.63 -6.46 -12.10
CA SER A 55 13.97 -7.06 -12.13
C SER A 55 14.78 -6.76 -10.87
N GLY A 56 14.20 -6.03 -9.91
CA GLY A 56 14.86 -5.63 -8.66
C GLY A 56 15.84 -4.46 -8.84
N LYS A 57 15.80 -3.76 -9.98
CA LYS A 57 16.63 -2.58 -10.22
C LYS A 57 15.90 -1.31 -9.79
N PRO A 58 16.62 -0.22 -9.45
CA PRO A 58 16.01 1.10 -9.28
C PRO A 58 15.07 1.44 -10.42
N MET A 59 13.80 1.69 -10.09
CA MET A 59 12.80 2.08 -11.08
C MET A 59 13.12 3.49 -11.61
N ILE A 60 13.02 3.69 -12.93
CA ILE A 60 13.24 4.98 -13.59
C ILE A 60 11.89 5.69 -13.81
N TRP A 61 11.81 6.95 -13.38
CA TRP A 61 10.58 7.76 -13.36
C TRP A 61 10.66 8.93 -14.36
N GLY A 62 11.13 8.62 -15.57
CA GLY A 62 11.43 9.61 -16.63
C GLY A 62 12.85 10.16 -16.52
N GLN A 63 13.05 11.16 -15.67
CA GLN A 63 14.32 11.90 -15.58
C GLN A 63 15.38 11.29 -14.65
N GLY A 64 15.06 10.19 -13.97
CA GLY A 64 15.97 9.47 -13.07
C GLY A 64 15.24 8.48 -12.17
N ASP A 65 15.97 7.79 -11.31
CA ASP A 65 15.37 6.99 -10.23
C ASP A 65 14.96 7.84 -9.02
N PHE A 66 14.26 7.23 -8.05
CA PHE A 66 13.84 7.88 -6.80
C PHE A 66 14.99 8.60 -6.10
N TRP A 67 16.16 7.95 -5.98
CA TRP A 67 17.30 8.48 -5.25
C TRP A 67 18.00 9.62 -6.01
N GLU A 68 17.92 9.65 -7.34
CA GLU A 68 18.39 10.78 -8.17
C GLU A 68 17.48 11.99 -7.98
N ILE A 69 16.18 11.80 -8.17
CA ILE A 69 15.18 12.88 -8.13
C ILE A 69 15.14 13.56 -6.76
N THR A 70 15.30 12.78 -5.69
CA THR A 70 15.28 13.26 -4.30
C THR A 70 16.66 13.66 -3.77
N SER A 71 17.73 13.50 -4.55
CA SER A 71 19.12 13.69 -4.09
C SER A 71 19.50 12.80 -2.89
N GLN A 72 18.97 11.58 -2.81
CA GLN A 72 19.17 10.64 -1.69
C GLN A 72 20.07 9.44 -2.04
N LYS A 73 20.93 9.51 -3.06
CA LYS A 73 21.85 8.41 -3.45
C LYS A 73 22.69 7.83 -2.31
N ARG A 74 23.06 8.65 -1.32
CA ARG A 74 23.78 8.17 -0.11
C ARG A 74 22.96 7.17 0.72
N PHE A 75 21.63 7.19 0.59
CA PHE A 75 20.67 6.34 1.29
C PHE A 75 19.97 5.38 0.31
N GLN A 76 20.68 4.94 -0.73
CA GLN A 76 20.16 3.99 -1.70
C GLN A 76 20.09 2.58 -1.10
N TRP A 77 18.97 2.28 -0.46
CA TRP A 77 18.69 1.01 0.22
C TRP A 77 18.24 -0.12 -0.71
N ASP A 78 18.49 0.01 -2.02
CA ASP A 78 18.04 -0.96 -3.02
C ASP A 78 18.58 -2.38 -2.76
N SER A 79 19.82 -2.51 -2.28
CA SER A 79 20.40 -3.78 -1.85
C SER A 79 19.64 -4.41 -0.66
N THR A 80 19.27 -3.59 0.33
CA THR A 80 18.46 -4.02 1.49
C THR A 80 17.05 -4.43 1.07
N ILE A 81 16.40 -3.62 0.22
CA ILE A 81 15.07 -3.93 -0.31
C ILE A 81 15.07 -5.31 -0.99
N ARG A 82 16.08 -5.59 -1.82
CA ARG A 82 16.27 -6.90 -2.46
C ARG A 82 16.54 -8.01 -1.45
N ALA A 83 17.41 -7.78 -0.47
CA ALA A 83 17.74 -8.77 0.57
C ALA A 83 16.51 -9.14 1.42
N ASN A 84 15.57 -8.20 1.59
CA ASN A 84 14.30 -8.40 2.27
C ASN A 84 13.19 -8.96 1.35
N GLY A 85 13.51 -9.33 0.10
CA GLY A 85 12.55 -9.93 -0.83
C GLY A 85 11.45 -8.97 -1.30
N GLY A 86 11.70 -7.66 -1.25
CA GLY A 86 10.71 -6.63 -1.53
C GLY A 86 11.01 -5.78 -2.76
N ASP A 87 10.14 -4.80 -3.01
CA ASP A 87 10.29 -3.78 -4.06
C ASP A 87 10.00 -2.35 -3.57
N SER A 88 9.70 -2.21 -2.28
CA SER A 88 9.17 -1.00 -1.66
C SER A 88 9.94 -0.63 -0.38
N TRP A 89 9.83 0.63 0.04
CA TRP A 89 10.47 1.16 1.24
C TRP A 89 9.63 2.26 1.89
N CYS A 90 9.74 2.42 3.21
CA CYS A 90 9.15 3.55 3.92
C CYS A 90 9.95 4.83 3.65
N ILE A 91 9.47 5.66 2.73
CA ILE A 91 10.10 6.93 2.35
C ILE A 91 9.56 8.10 3.18
N CYS A 92 10.35 9.17 3.27
CA CYS A 92 9.91 10.40 3.92
C CYS A 92 8.72 11.04 3.20
N MET A 93 7.84 11.73 3.93
CA MET A 93 6.73 12.48 3.33
C MET A 93 7.22 13.58 2.39
N TRP A 94 8.29 14.31 2.74
CA TRP A 94 8.88 15.30 1.83
C TRP A 94 9.40 14.68 0.53
N ALA A 95 9.96 13.46 0.60
CA ALA A 95 10.50 12.78 -0.58
C ALA A 95 9.35 12.37 -1.50
N PHE A 96 8.23 11.93 -0.92
CA PHE A 96 7.00 11.70 -1.68
C PHE A 96 6.48 12.99 -2.34
N ALA A 97 6.41 14.11 -1.62
CA ALA A 97 6.02 15.40 -2.20
C ALA A 97 6.94 15.82 -3.35
N ARG A 98 8.25 15.63 -3.19
CA ARG A 98 9.23 15.89 -4.25
C ARG A 98 9.02 15.00 -5.47
N MET A 99 8.67 13.72 -5.29
CA MET A 99 8.34 12.83 -6.40
C MET A 99 7.08 13.30 -7.12
N VAL A 100 6.02 13.69 -6.40
CA VAL A 100 4.77 14.21 -6.98
C VAL A 100 5.05 15.48 -7.80
N GLU A 101 5.86 16.40 -7.28
CA GLU A 101 6.28 17.62 -8.00
C GLU A 101 7.08 17.28 -9.27
N ALA A 102 8.03 16.34 -9.17
CA ALA A 102 8.97 16.05 -10.24
C ALA A 102 8.37 15.23 -11.39
N VAL A 103 7.48 14.29 -11.09
CA VAL A 103 7.00 13.30 -12.08
C VAL A 103 5.49 13.30 -12.26
N GLY A 104 4.77 14.07 -11.44
CA GLY A 104 3.31 14.10 -11.43
C GLY A 104 2.69 12.92 -10.70
N CYS A 105 1.49 13.13 -10.16
CA CYS A 105 0.80 12.14 -9.34
C CYS A 105 0.54 10.82 -10.07
N ASP A 106 0.21 10.83 -11.36
CA ASP A 106 -0.17 9.58 -12.04
C ASP A 106 1.00 8.58 -12.11
N ASN A 107 2.23 9.10 -12.17
CA ASN A 107 3.45 8.32 -12.27
C ASN A 107 4.00 7.84 -10.92
N VAL A 108 3.41 8.24 -9.78
CA VAL A 108 3.89 7.77 -8.47
C VAL A 108 3.32 6.41 -8.08
N HIS A 109 4.18 5.49 -7.62
CA HIS A 109 3.78 4.12 -7.29
C HIS A 109 3.74 3.91 -5.76
N LEU A 110 2.53 3.93 -5.19
CA LEU A 110 2.30 3.80 -3.75
C LEU A 110 1.63 2.47 -3.40
N ARG A 111 1.95 1.95 -2.21
CA ARG A 111 1.22 0.84 -1.56
C ARG A 111 0.30 1.44 -0.50
N CYS A 112 -0.95 1.71 -0.87
CA CYS A 112 -1.89 2.45 -0.01
C CYS A 112 -2.16 1.76 1.34
N ASN A 113 -2.28 0.43 1.35
CA ASN A 113 -2.49 -0.37 2.56
C ASN A 113 -1.27 -0.41 3.50
N ALA A 114 -0.07 -0.20 2.98
CA ALA A 114 1.19 -0.15 3.75
C ALA A 114 1.65 1.30 4.03
N THR A 115 0.83 2.30 3.73
CA THR A 115 1.09 3.71 4.00
C THR A 115 0.24 4.17 5.17
N ASP A 116 0.82 4.97 6.07
CA ASP A 116 0.09 5.58 7.20
C ASP A 116 -0.68 6.82 6.71
N LEU A 117 -1.77 6.57 5.97
CA LEU A 117 -2.55 7.61 5.27
C LEU A 117 -3.03 8.70 6.23
N ASP A 118 -3.55 8.33 7.40
CA ASP A 118 -4.08 9.29 8.37
C ASP A 118 -2.99 10.23 8.88
N PHE A 119 -1.82 9.69 9.21
CA PHE A 119 -0.69 10.51 9.66
C PHE A 119 -0.20 11.45 8.56
N VAL A 120 -0.05 10.93 7.34
CA VAL A 120 0.41 11.74 6.21
C VAL A 120 -0.57 12.88 5.95
N LEU A 121 -1.87 12.58 5.83
CA LEU A 121 -2.91 13.58 5.53
C LEU A 121 -3.11 14.61 6.65
N ALA A 122 -2.73 14.30 7.89
CA ALA A 122 -2.71 15.23 9.01
C ALA A 122 -1.43 16.10 9.06
N SER A 123 -0.38 15.73 8.35
CA SER A 123 0.92 16.39 8.37
C SER A 123 1.07 17.34 7.18
N TYR A 124 1.09 18.66 7.40
CA TYR A 124 1.20 19.62 6.28
C TYR A 124 2.63 20.00 5.90
N GLN A 125 3.59 19.61 6.75
CA GLN A 125 4.99 19.99 6.61
C GLN A 125 5.90 18.85 7.02
N ASP A 126 7.00 18.67 6.29
CA ASP A 126 8.08 17.77 6.64
C ASP A 126 9.41 18.49 6.37
N ARG A 127 10.35 18.42 7.32
CA ARG A 127 11.69 19.06 7.19
C ARG A 127 12.72 18.14 6.55
N GLY A 128 12.45 16.83 6.58
CA GLY A 128 13.26 15.81 5.96
C GLY A 128 14.72 15.82 6.37
N VAL A 129 15.54 15.31 5.46
CA VAL A 129 17.00 15.37 5.57
C VAL A 129 17.59 16.67 5.00
N THR A 130 16.77 17.52 4.38
CA THR A 130 17.23 18.78 3.77
C THR A 130 17.25 19.95 4.75
N GLY A 131 16.58 19.82 5.91
CA GLY A 131 16.43 20.88 6.92
C GLY A 131 15.46 22.00 6.51
N ARG A 132 14.95 21.97 5.28
CA ARG A 132 13.96 22.93 4.74
C ARG A 132 12.56 22.38 4.96
N VAL A 133 11.61 23.26 5.27
CA VAL A 133 10.20 22.89 5.35
C VAL A 133 9.67 22.63 3.94
N HIS A 134 9.13 21.44 3.70
CA HIS A 134 8.45 21.07 2.45
C HIS A 134 6.94 21.06 2.67
N ASP A 135 6.20 21.63 1.73
CA ASP A 135 4.74 21.63 1.73
C ASP A 135 4.20 20.29 1.23
N LEU A 136 3.25 19.70 1.97
CA LEU A 136 2.69 18.39 1.66
C LEU A 136 1.31 18.46 0.97
N ARG A 137 0.77 19.64 0.65
CA ARG A 137 -0.59 19.79 0.08
C ARG A 137 -0.78 19.08 -1.26
N ASP A 138 0.21 19.16 -2.15
CA ASP A 138 0.14 18.48 -3.46
C ASP A 138 0.28 16.96 -3.28
N ALA A 139 1.12 16.53 -2.35
CA ALA A 139 1.22 15.13 -1.93
C ALA A 139 -0.11 14.61 -1.35
N HIS A 140 -0.81 15.39 -0.51
CA HIS A 140 -2.11 15.01 0.03
C HIS A 140 -3.13 14.82 -1.07
N SER A 141 -3.18 15.76 -2.02
CA SER A 141 -4.10 15.69 -3.15
C SER A 141 -3.83 14.43 -3.98
N CYS A 142 -2.55 14.11 -4.22
CA CYS A 142 -2.18 12.88 -4.91
C CYS A 142 -2.54 11.61 -4.13
N MET A 143 -2.30 11.61 -2.82
CA MET A 143 -2.58 10.47 -1.95
C MET A 143 -4.08 10.18 -1.86
N LYS A 144 -4.92 11.23 -1.75
CA LYS A 144 -6.38 11.09 -1.81
C LYS A 144 -6.82 10.50 -3.15
N LYS A 145 -6.32 11.05 -4.26
CA LYS A 145 -6.61 10.54 -5.60
C LYS A 145 -6.28 9.05 -5.72
N LYS A 146 -5.07 8.64 -5.29
CA LYS A 146 -4.60 7.25 -5.47
C LYS A 146 -5.19 6.25 -4.48
N CYS A 147 -5.42 6.66 -3.24
CA CYS A 147 -5.70 5.71 -2.16
C CYS A 147 -7.14 5.79 -1.63
N LEU A 148 -7.85 6.89 -1.85
CA LEU A 148 -9.21 7.08 -1.34
C LEU A 148 -10.27 7.16 -2.46
N GLU A 149 -9.90 7.71 -3.62
CA GLU A 149 -10.83 7.95 -4.72
C GLU A 149 -10.81 6.85 -5.79
N MET A 150 -9.77 6.01 -5.85
CA MET A 150 -9.74 4.86 -6.76
C MET A 150 -10.51 3.67 -6.17
N PRO A 151 -11.56 3.15 -6.85
CA PRO A 151 -12.25 1.96 -6.39
C PRO A 151 -11.33 0.73 -6.44
N GLU A 152 -11.52 -0.17 -5.48
CA GLU A 152 -10.71 -1.34 -5.11
C GLU A 152 -10.58 -2.45 -6.18
N GLY A 153 -10.47 -2.10 -7.47
CA GLY A 153 -10.31 -3.04 -8.58
C GLY A 153 -8.86 -3.48 -8.84
N ALA A 154 -7.87 -2.79 -8.29
CA ALA A 154 -6.44 -3.08 -8.53
C ALA A 154 -5.76 -3.90 -7.42
N ALA A 155 -6.39 -4.04 -6.25
CA ALA A 155 -5.80 -4.73 -5.09
C ALA A 155 -6.36 -6.16 -4.86
N SER A 156 -7.49 -6.54 -5.48
CA SER A 156 -8.19 -7.80 -5.19
C SER A 156 -7.77 -9.00 -6.06
N ALA A 157 -7.01 -8.79 -7.14
CA ALA A 157 -6.59 -9.88 -8.04
C ALA A 157 -5.65 -10.91 -7.37
N ALA A 158 -5.03 -10.58 -6.24
CA ALA A 158 -4.17 -11.51 -5.51
C ALA A 158 -4.95 -12.46 -4.57
N LYS A 159 -6.24 -12.23 -4.29
CA LYS A 159 -6.98 -12.99 -3.26
C LYS A 159 -7.86 -14.12 -3.81
N GLN A 160 -8.16 -14.14 -5.11
CA GLN A 160 -9.06 -15.14 -5.71
C GLN A 160 -8.38 -16.39 -6.30
N GLN A 161 -7.04 -16.45 -6.35
CA GLN A 161 -6.34 -17.62 -6.89
C GLN A 161 -6.16 -18.76 -5.88
N ALA A 162 -6.57 -18.58 -4.63
CA ALA A 162 -6.44 -19.59 -3.57
C ALA A 162 -7.66 -20.53 -3.41
N SER A 163 -8.72 -20.41 -4.21
CA SER A 163 -9.97 -21.18 -3.99
C SER A 163 -10.45 -22.05 -5.16
N MET A 164 -9.66 -22.28 -6.21
CA MET A 164 -10.09 -23.14 -7.32
C MET A 164 -9.62 -24.59 -7.11
N PRO A 165 -10.51 -25.56 -6.82
CA PRO A 165 -10.13 -26.95 -6.70
C PRO A 165 -9.70 -27.53 -8.06
N GLN A 166 -8.56 -28.21 -8.07
CA GLN A 166 -7.99 -28.89 -9.21
C GLN A 166 -8.89 -30.06 -9.66
N VAL A 167 -9.58 -29.91 -10.80
CA VAL A 167 -10.29 -31.01 -11.45
C VAL A 167 -9.26 -31.91 -12.14
N LYS A 168 -9.12 -33.16 -11.68
CA LYS A 168 -8.29 -34.19 -12.32
C LYS A 168 -8.82 -34.48 -13.73
N GLY A 169 -7.98 -34.24 -14.74
CA GLY A 169 -8.25 -34.63 -16.12
C GLY A 169 -8.27 -36.16 -16.28
N SER A 170 -9.36 -36.68 -16.82
CA SER A 170 -9.46 -38.04 -17.34
C SER A 170 -8.82 -38.10 -18.73
N LYS A 171 -7.86 -39.03 -18.89
CA LYS A 171 -7.36 -39.44 -20.20
C LYS A 171 -8.47 -40.16 -20.95
N LEU A 172 -8.85 -39.66 -22.11
CA LEU A 172 -9.44 -40.49 -23.17
C LEU A 172 -8.56 -40.33 -24.41
N ALA A 173 -7.69 -41.31 -24.62
CA ALA A 173 -6.90 -41.43 -25.84
C ALA A 173 -7.78 -42.10 -26.90
N GLU A 174 -8.25 -41.30 -27.85
CA GLU A 174 -8.73 -41.73 -29.15
C GLU A 174 -7.51 -42.12 -30.00
N SER A 175 -7.41 -43.39 -30.43
CA SER A 175 -6.83 -43.78 -31.73
C SER A 175 -6.69 -45.31 -31.82
N ARG A 176 -7.60 -45.95 -32.54
CA ARG A 176 -7.26 -47.13 -33.34
C ARG A 176 -8.25 -47.27 -34.50
N ARG A 177 -7.83 -46.71 -35.64
CA ARG A 177 -8.34 -47.03 -36.96
C ARG A 177 -7.25 -47.87 -37.63
N THR A 178 -7.47 -49.17 -37.73
CA THR A 178 -6.89 -50.12 -38.71
C THR A 178 -7.61 -51.44 -38.53
#